data_AF-A0A3Q1GQD2-F1
#
_entry.id   AF-A0A3Q1GQD2-F1
#
_cell.length_a   1.000
_cell.length_b   1.000
_cell.length_c   1.000
_cell.angle_alpha   90.00
_cell.angle_beta   90.00
_cell.angle_gamma   90.00
#
_symmetry.space_group_name_H-M   'P 1'
#
loop_
_entity.id
_entity.type
_entity.pdbx_description
1 polymer ?
#
loop_
_entity_poly.entity_id
_entity_poly.type
_entity_poly.pdbx_seq_one_letter_code
_entity_poly.pdbx_strand_id
1 'polypeptide(L)'
;IPKPQSGTSETRSSFFGARTSGASMLRNSTMSGFGGTEKIKDTRPLHDKSFVQQCIRQLQEFLTEQGYPGTLSSKTLQSPSTKEFVKMFEFIYQQLDPTFEMPKSKVEEEIPALLKALRYPFVLSKSSMYSVGAPHTWPQALAALIWLIDSVKIYRNLSRQDLLSSDFCKDGGSMEEGAEYNKLFLDHTAETYSKFMQGQDTFEEEDEFLNNLPSPPGQDRLMSKRMEKDKLQADLKKLQSYRSSLETFQASLEKKASELEDELDTTVSHLETLKHERNEVQHLLQKQKFTPADLERITREKRELQQTISSLSKSLEDAEQHKWNEEMAFAKVKEKAELKLAEYHKLARKLKLIPPLAENACCHDFEIRPSECGPGSMVQQKTQVLTSVLYTFCAWSDWCSVFQMLLRKLISDVEEENSQLTNAKLSLEEYHLVLQETNEERRTVANNLVSVFSTAADHLSITEKSLEDLHRKVQQICSKSVEEDKAAVQKMQEAFKSFKSKASGL
;
A
#
# COMPACT_ATOMS: atom_id res chain seq x y z
N ILE A 1 0.72 -6.58 -74.88
CA ILE A 1 -0.59 -6.97 -75.47
C ILE A 1 -1.10 -8.14 -74.63
N PRO A 2 -2.31 -8.14 -74.03
CA PRO A 2 -3.35 -7.11 -73.93
C PRO A 2 -3.83 -6.78 -72.48
N LYS A 3 -4.53 -5.64 -72.33
CA LYS A 3 -5.51 -5.25 -71.28
C LYS A 3 -6.93 -5.64 -71.78
N PRO A 4 -8.05 -5.45 -71.02
CA PRO A 4 -8.35 -5.70 -69.59
C PRO A 4 -9.78 -6.33 -69.38
N GLN A 5 -10.21 -6.46 -68.11
CA GLN A 5 -11.57 -6.22 -67.51
C GLN A 5 -11.84 -7.24 -66.39
N SER A 6 -12.50 -6.98 -65.24
CA SER A 6 -13.00 -5.79 -64.52
C SER A 6 -13.63 -6.29 -63.20
N GLY A 7 -13.67 -5.50 -62.12
CA GLY A 7 -14.63 -5.73 -61.03
C GLY A 7 -14.16 -5.41 -59.61
N THR A 8 -14.63 -4.29 -59.08
CA THR A 8 -14.32 -3.58 -57.83
C THR A 8 -14.72 -4.25 -56.51
N SER A 9 -13.98 -3.98 -55.43
CA SER A 9 -14.52 -3.86 -54.07
C SER A 9 -13.57 -3.04 -53.18
N GLU A 10 -14.07 -1.95 -52.59
CA GLU A 10 -13.35 -1.14 -51.59
C GLU A 10 -14.15 -1.05 -50.30
N THR A 11 -13.43 -1.11 -49.17
CA THR A 11 -13.90 -1.09 -47.80
C THR A 11 -13.23 0.08 -47.08
N ARG A 12 -13.96 0.98 -46.39
CA ARG A 12 -13.74 1.41 -44.98
C ARG A 12 -14.46 2.71 -44.55
N SER A 13 -15.08 2.60 -43.37
CA SER A 13 -15.27 3.51 -42.20
C SER A 13 -14.91 5.01 -42.19
N SER A 14 -15.80 5.81 -41.55
CA SER A 14 -15.52 6.86 -40.53
C SER A 14 -16.86 7.35 -39.91
N PHE A 15 -17.15 7.21 -38.62
CA PHE A 15 -16.87 8.10 -37.45
C PHE A 15 -17.25 9.58 -37.62
N PHE A 16 -18.25 10.06 -36.86
CA PHE A 16 -18.26 11.35 -36.13
C PHE A 16 -19.50 11.44 -35.24
N GLY A 17 -19.33 11.99 -34.03
CA GLY A 17 -20.39 12.21 -33.05
C GLY A 17 -20.66 13.68 -32.73
N ALA A 18 -21.65 13.83 -31.84
CA ALA A 18 -21.96 14.96 -30.94
C ALA A 18 -22.50 16.28 -31.53
N ARG A 19 -23.65 16.75 -31.00
CA ARG A 19 -23.76 17.91 -30.07
C ARG A 19 -25.23 18.41 -29.98
N THR A 20 -25.84 18.37 -28.78
CA THR A 20 -26.06 19.47 -27.80
C THR A 20 -27.39 20.20 -27.96
N SER A 21 -28.15 20.31 -26.86
CA SER A 21 -28.94 21.46 -26.36
C SER A 21 -29.77 20.93 -25.18
N GLY A 22 -29.82 21.50 -23.98
CA GLY A 22 -29.84 22.93 -23.64
C GLY A 22 -31.18 23.20 -22.96
N ALA A 23 -31.14 23.61 -21.69
CA ALA A 23 -32.21 23.57 -20.71
C ALA A 23 -33.48 24.40 -21.01
N SER A 24 -34.65 23.91 -20.56
CA SER A 24 -35.69 24.76 -19.99
C SER A 24 -36.42 24.05 -18.85
N MET A 25 -36.52 24.75 -17.73
CA MET A 25 -37.11 24.34 -16.46
C MET A 25 -38.63 24.12 -16.48
N LEU A 26 -39.03 23.36 -15.47
CA LEU A 26 -40.33 22.87 -15.02
C LEU A 26 -41.58 23.72 -15.28
N ARG A 27 -42.67 23.02 -15.66
CA ARG A 27 -44.02 23.32 -15.18
C ARG A 27 -44.74 22.03 -14.73
N ASN A 28 -44.92 21.98 -13.41
CA ASN A 28 -46.03 21.39 -12.66
C ASN A 28 -46.58 20.03 -13.09
N SER A 29 -46.25 19.02 -12.27
CA SER A 29 -46.92 17.73 -12.18
C SER A 29 -48.38 17.89 -11.77
N THR A 30 -49.30 17.60 -12.69
CA THR A 30 -50.65 17.16 -12.35
C THR A 30 -50.89 15.85 -13.10
N MET A 31 -50.94 14.76 -12.34
CA MET A 31 -51.31 13.43 -12.79
C MET A 31 -52.64 13.50 -13.55
N SER A 32 -52.62 13.19 -14.85
CA SER A 32 -53.76 12.67 -15.60
C SER A 32 -53.24 12.00 -16.87
N GLY A 33 -53.40 10.68 -16.92
CA GLY A 33 -53.72 9.92 -18.14
C GLY A 33 -52.79 10.04 -19.33
N PHE A 34 -51.85 9.12 -19.40
CA PHE A 34 -51.12 8.70 -20.59
C PHE A 34 -52.05 8.49 -21.81
N GLY A 35 -51.61 8.91 -22.99
CA GLY A 35 -52.02 8.30 -24.27
C GLY A 35 -52.86 9.18 -25.19
N GLY A 36 -52.20 9.90 -26.09
CA GLY A 36 -52.79 10.22 -27.38
C GLY A 36 -53.22 8.94 -28.09
N THR A 37 -54.23 9.02 -28.94
CA THR A 37 -54.76 7.88 -29.72
C THR A 37 -53.76 7.43 -30.79
N GLU A 38 -52.65 6.82 -30.38
CA GLU A 38 -51.83 6.02 -31.27
C GLU A 38 -52.70 4.86 -31.76
N LYS A 39 -52.92 4.78 -33.07
CA LYS A 39 -53.64 3.67 -33.70
C LYS A 39 -52.85 2.40 -33.41
N ILE A 40 -53.36 1.56 -32.50
CA ILE A 40 -52.75 0.26 -32.17
C ILE A 40 -52.55 -0.51 -33.47
N LYS A 41 -51.30 -0.82 -33.80
CA LYS A 41 -50.95 -1.58 -35.00
C LYS A 41 -51.32 -3.04 -34.77
N ASP A 42 -52.03 -3.65 -35.72
CA ASP A 42 -52.32 -5.08 -35.69
C ASP A 42 -51.02 -5.87 -35.80
N THR A 43 -50.71 -6.65 -34.76
CA THR A 43 -49.50 -7.48 -34.67
C THR A 43 -49.65 -8.82 -35.36
N ARG A 44 -50.88 -9.20 -35.75
CA ARG A 44 -51.14 -10.47 -36.44
C ARG A 44 -50.59 -10.42 -37.87
N PRO A 45 -49.88 -11.46 -38.35
CA PRO A 45 -49.30 -11.47 -39.69
C PRO A 45 -50.35 -11.79 -40.76
N LEU A 46 -51.30 -10.86 -40.98
CA LEU A 46 -52.45 -11.06 -41.88
C LEU A 46 -52.08 -11.20 -43.37
N HIS A 47 -50.86 -10.81 -43.75
CA HIS A 47 -50.34 -10.96 -45.11
C HIS A 47 -49.58 -12.29 -45.32
N ASP A 48 -49.28 -13.02 -44.24
CA ASP A 48 -48.62 -14.32 -44.33
C ASP A 48 -49.65 -15.41 -44.66
N LYS A 49 -49.46 -16.07 -45.80
CA LYS A 49 -50.33 -17.16 -46.27
C LYS A 49 -50.37 -18.32 -45.28
N SER A 50 -49.26 -18.61 -44.59
CA SER A 50 -49.19 -19.73 -43.64
C SER A 50 -50.08 -19.47 -42.41
N PHE A 51 -50.03 -18.25 -41.87
CA PHE A 51 -50.88 -17.79 -40.77
C PHE A 51 -52.35 -17.77 -41.15
N VAL A 52 -52.70 -17.22 -42.32
CA VAL A 52 -54.09 -17.21 -42.81
C VAL A 52 -54.63 -18.64 -42.95
N GLN A 53 -53.83 -19.57 -43.47
CA GLN A 53 -54.23 -20.99 -43.55
C GLN A 53 -54.40 -21.64 -42.16
N GLN A 54 -53.61 -21.24 -41.17
CA GLN A 54 -53.79 -21.67 -39.78
C GLN A 54 -55.10 -21.15 -39.20
N CYS A 55 -55.44 -19.88 -39.41
CA CYS A 55 -56.72 -19.32 -39.00
C CYS A 55 -57.90 -20.04 -39.67
N ILE A 56 -57.80 -20.36 -40.97
CA ILE A 56 -58.85 -21.14 -41.68
C ILE A 56 -59.05 -22.50 -41.00
N ARG A 57 -57.97 -23.20 -40.64
CA ARG A 57 -58.06 -24.49 -39.94
C ARG A 57 -58.73 -24.35 -38.57
N GLN A 58 -58.37 -23.33 -37.78
CA GLN A 58 -58.98 -23.08 -36.47
C GLN A 58 -60.47 -22.77 -36.57
N LEU A 59 -60.87 -21.96 -37.56
CA LEU A 59 -62.28 -21.68 -37.84
C LEU A 59 -63.03 -22.96 -38.21
N GLN A 60 -62.45 -23.78 -39.08
CA GLN A 60 -63.06 -25.05 -39.50
C GLN A 60 -63.23 -26.03 -38.34
N GLU A 61 -62.20 -26.20 -37.51
CA GLU A 61 -62.19 -27.05 -36.34
C GLU A 61 -63.29 -26.63 -35.36
N PHE A 62 -63.33 -25.33 -35.00
CA PHE A 62 -64.34 -24.80 -34.09
C PHE A 62 -65.78 -24.98 -34.63
N LEU A 63 -66.02 -24.65 -35.89
CA LEU A 63 -67.35 -24.81 -36.50
C LEU A 63 -67.79 -26.28 -36.54
N THR A 64 -66.84 -27.21 -36.74
CA THR A 64 -67.12 -28.65 -36.75
C THR A 64 -67.43 -29.15 -35.34
N GLU A 65 -66.62 -28.79 -34.35
CA GLU A 65 -66.79 -29.20 -32.95
C GLU A 65 -68.11 -28.70 -32.34
N GLN A 66 -68.54 -27.48 -32.69
CA GLN A 66 -69.77 -26.89 -32.14
C GLN A 66 -71.03 -27.28 -32.94
N GLY A 67 -70.91 -28.09 -33.99
CA GLY A 67 -72.05 -28.58 -34.76
C GLY A 67 -72.68 -27.55 -35.70
N TYR A 68 -71.86 -26.76 -36.42
CA TYR A 68 -72.34 -25.77 -37.39
C TYR A 68 -73.23 -26.40 -38.48
N PRO A 69 -74.46 -25.89 -38.72
CA PRO A 69 -75.42 -26.51 -39.65
C PRO A 69 -75.11 -26.23 -41.14
N GLY A 70 -74.17 -25.35 -41.46
CA GLY A 70 -73.81 -25.02 -42.85
C GLY A 70 -72.73 -25.93 -43.44
N THR A 71 -72.61 -25.94 -44.77
CA THR A 71 -71.62 -26.77 -45.48
C THR A 71 -70.19 -26.23 -45.32
N LEU A 72 -69.31 -26.97 -44.66
CA LEU A 72 -67.90 -26.63 -44.47
C LEU A 72 -67.03 -27.24 -45.59
N SER A 73 -66.92 -26.55 -46.73
CA SER A 73 -65.97 -26.93 -47.79
C SER A 73 -64.67 -26.12 -47.66
N SER A 74 -63.52 -26.77 -47.88
CA SER A 74 -62.21 -26.10 -47.91
C SER A 74 -62.16 -24.95 -48.94
N LYS A 75 -62.92 -25.04 -50.03
CA LYS A 75 -63.05 -23.95 -51.01
C LYS A 75 -63.85 -22.76 -50.47
N THR A 76 -64.93 -23.02 -49.72
CA THR A 76 -65.78 -21.97 -49.14
C THR A 76 -65.04 -21.16 -48.07
N LEU A 77 -64.21 -21.81 -47.25
CA LEU A 77 -63.45 -21.13 -46.19
C LEU A 77 -62.23 -20.35 -46.70
N GLN A 78 -61.77 -20.59 -47.93
CA GLN A 78 -60.71 -19.79 -48.56
C GLN A 78 -61.20 -18.44 -49.09
N SER A 79 -62.48 -18.35 -49.51
CA SER A 79 -63.09 -17.12 -50.02
C SER A 79 -64.61 -17.16 -49.84
N PRO A 80 -65.12 -16.94 -48.60
CA PRO A 80 -66.54 -17.04 -48.33
C PRO A 80 -67.32 -15.87 -48.94
N SER A 81 -68.55 -16.14 -49.38
CA SER A 81 -69.50 -15.08 -49.70
C SER A 81 -69.91 -14.29 -48.45
N THR A 82 -70.41 -13.07 -48.63
CA THR A 82 -70.96 -12.28 -47.51
C THR A 82 -72.03 -13.04 -46.74
N LYS A 83 -72.88 -13.82 -47.42
CA LYS A 83 -73.93 -14.63 -46.79
C LYS A 83 -73.35 -15.74 -45.91
N GLU A 84 -72.30 -16.41 -46.36
CA GLU A 84 -71.62 -17.46 -45.58
C GLU A 84 -70.88 -16.85 -44.39
N PHE A 85 -70.19 -15.73 -44.58
CA PHE A 85 -69.54 -15.01 -43.49
C PHE A 85 -70.53 -14.60 -42.39
N VAL A 86 -71.66 -14.00 -42.77
CA VAL A 86 -72.70 -13.57 -41.82
C VAL A 86 -73.23 -14.76 -41.02
N LYS A 87 -73.51 -15.89 -41.68
CA LYS A 87 -73.95 -17.12 -41.00
C LYS A 87 -72.89 -17.69 -40.05
N MET A 88 -71.61 -17.64 -40.43
CA MET A 88 -70.52 -18.09 -39.54
C MET A 88 -70.39 -17.15 -38.33
N PHE A 89 -70.45 -15.84 -38.56
CA PHE A 89 -70.39 -14.84 -37.49
C PHE A 89 -71.56 -15.00 -36.51
N GLU A 90 -72.78 -15.10 -37.02
CA GLU A 90 -74.00 -15.31 -36.23
C GLU A 90 -73.88 -16.57 -35.36
N PHE A 91 -73.47 -17.69 -35.95
CA PHE A 91 -73.31 -18.94 -35.21
C PHE A 91 -72.26 -18.87 -34.10
N ILE A 92 -71.12 -18.21 -34.35
CA ILE A 92 -70.08 -18.04 -33.33
C ILE A 92 -70.58 -17.09 -32.23
N TYR A 93 -71.28 -16.02 -32.59
CA TYR A 93 -71.82 -15.05 -31.63
C TYR A 93 -72.91 -15.67 -30.74
N GLN A 94 -73.73 -16.57 -31.27
CA GLN A 94 -74.73 -17.32 -30.49
C GLN A 94 -74.13 -18.18 -29.37
N GLN A 95 -72.82 -18.43 -29.38
CA GLN A 95 -72.12 -19.10 -28.28
C GLN A 95 -71.86 -18.18 -27.07
N LEU A 96 -71.96 -16.86 -27.26
CA LEU A 96 -71.93 -15.85 -26.19
C LEU A 96 -73.35 -15.49 -25.73
N ASP A 97 -74.28 -15.37 -26.68
CA ASP A 97 -75.69 -15.05 -26.42
C ASP A 97 -76.60 -16.01 -27.20
N PRO A 98 -77.15 -17.05 -26.55
CA PRO A 98 -78.02 -18.02 -27.19
C PRO A 98 -79.31 -17.44 -27.79
N THR A 99 -79.71 -16.22 -27.39
CA THR A 99 -80.94 -15.56 -27.86
C THR A 99 -80.72 -14.63 -29.05
N PHE A 100 -79.47 -14.50 -29.51
CA PHE A 100 -79.12 -13.58 -30.60
C PHE A 100 -79.57 -14.09 -31.97
N GLU A 101 -80.24 -13.22 -32.73
CA GLU A 101 -80.56 -13.41 -34.15
C GLU A 101 -80.00 -12.25 -34.98
N MET A 102 -79.33 -12.55 -36.10
CA MET A 102 -78.78 -11.50 -36.97
C MET A 102 -79.90 -10.71 -37.67
N PRO A 103 -79.88 -9.35 -37.62
CA PRO A 103 -80.89 -8.54 -38.30
C PRO A 103 -80.97 -8.83 -39.82
N LYS A 104 -82.19 -8.89 -40.36
CA LYS A 104 -82.43 -9.20 -41.79
C LYS A 104 -82.01 -8.06 -42.74
N SER A 105 -81.78 -6.86 -42.23
CA SER A 105 -81.36 -5.68 -42.99
C SER A 105 -80.15 -5.02 -42.34
N LYS A 106 -79.28 -4.40 -43.15
CA LYS A 106 -78.10 -3.63 -42.71
C LYS A 106 -77.03 -4.44 -41.93
N VAL A 107 -76.87 -5.72 -42.26
CA VAL A 107 -75.83 -6.60 -41.65
C VAL A 107 -74.41 -6.03 -41.76
N GLU A 108 -74.16 -5.20 -42.77
CA GLU A 108 -72.89 -4.51 -42.98
C GLU A 108 -72.58 -3.40 -41.97
N GLU A 109 -73.59 -2.89 -41.26
CA GLU A 109 -73.46 -1.93 -40.16
C GLU A 109 -73.41 -2.65 -38.80
N GLU A 110 -74.22 -3.70 -38.65
CA GLU A 110 -74.37 -4.45 -37.39
C GLU A 110 -73.12 -5.21 -36.98
N ILE A 111 -72.47 -5.92 -37.91
CA ILE A 111 -71.28 -6.74 -37.57
C ILE A 111 -70.13 -5.87 -37.02
N PRO A 112 -69.74 -4.75 -37.66
CA PRO A 112 -68.78 -3.81 -37.08
C PRO A 112 -69.22 -3.23 -35.73
N ALA A 113 -70.52 -2.96 -35.54
CA ALA A 113 -71.05 -2.43 -34.29
C ALA A 113 -70.94 -3.45 -33.14
N LEU A 114 -71.27 -4.71 -33.40
CA LEU A 114 -71.14 -5.81 -32.43
C LEU A 114 -69.68 -6.05 -32.05
N LEU A 115 -68.76 -6.09 -33.01
CA LEU A 115 -67.33 -6.21 -32.73
C LEU A 115 -66.82 -5.04 -31.88
N LYS A 116 -67.27 -3.81 -32.15
CA LYS A 116 -66.93 -2.64 -31.35
C LYS A 116 -67.50 -2.72 -29.93
N ALA A 117 -68.73 -3.22 -29.76
CA ALA A 117 -69.36 -3.43 -28.46
C ALA A 117 -68.60 -4.47 -27.62
N LEU A 118 -68.13 -5.54 -28.25
CA LEU A 118 -67.24 -6.54 -27.65
C LEU A 118 -65.79 -6.05 -27.44
N ARG A 119 -65.50 -4.77 -27.73
CA ARG A 119 -64.16 -4.15 -27.60
C ARG A 119 -63.10 -4.77 -28.52
N TYR A 120 -63.51 -5.24 -29.70
CA TYR A 120 -62.55 -5.67 -30.72
C TYR A 120 -61.61 -4.50 -31.09
N PRO A 121 -60.27 -4.67 -31.00
CA PRO A 121 -59.33 -3.55 -31.13
C PRO A 121 -59.19 -2.96 -32.54
N PHE A 122 -59.66 -3.68 -33.57
CA PHE A 122 -59.40 -3.34 -34.98
C PHE A 122 -60.70 -3.06 -35.73
N VAL A 123 -60.72 -2.00 -36.56
CA VAL A 123 -61.92 -1.58 -37.26
C VAL A 123 -62.13 -2.39 -38.53
N LEU A 124 -63.29 -3.05 -38.66
CA LEU A 124 -63.81 -3.53 -39.94
C LEU A 124 -64.76 -2.48 -40.52
N SER A 125 -64.45 -1.94 -41.70
CA SER A 125 -65.30 -0.92 -42.33
C SER A 125 -66.56 -1.52 -42.95
N LYS A 126 -67.60 -0.70 -43.09
CA LYS A 126 -68.83 -1.04 -43.83
C LYS A 126 -68.54 -1.53 -45.25
N SER A 127 -67.54 -0.94 -45.93
CA SER A 127 -67.13 -1.34 -47.28
C SER A 127 -66.52 -2.75 -47.33
N SER A 128 -65.80 -3.18 -46.29
CA SER A 128 -65.23 -4.52 -46.20
C SER A 128 -66.31 -5.60 -46.12
N MET A 129 -67.47 -5.29 -45.55
CA MET A 129 -68.58 -6.24 -45.41
C MET A 129 -69.23 -6.63 -46.74
N TYR A 130 -69.30 -5.70 -47.70
CA TYR A 130 -69.81 -5.99 -49.05
C TYR A 130 -68.87 -6.88 -49.87
N SER A 131 -67.60 -7.03 -49.47
CA SER A 131 -66.56 -7.77 -50.19
C SER A 131 -65.69 -8.63 -49.28
N VAL A 132 -66.31 -9.26 -48.28
CA VAL A 132 -65.59 -9.93 -47.18
C VAL A 132 -64.68 -11.07 -47.64
N GLY A 133 -65.05 -11.78 -48.70
CA GLY A 133 -64.25 -12.87 -49.29
C GLY A 133 -63.14 -12.43 -50.24
N ALA A 134 -62.95 -11.12 -50.45
CA ALA A 134 -61.91 -10.61 -51.34
C ALA A 134 -60.50 -10.90 -50.78
N PRO A 135 -59.48 -11.19 -51.62
CA PRO A 135 -58.14 -11.60 -51.16
C PRO A 135 -57.46 -10.67 -50.14
N HIS A 136 -57.74 -9.37 -50.19
CA HIS A 136 -57.18 -8.38 -49.27
C HIS A 136 -58.05 -8.08 -48.04
N THR A 137 -59.32 -8.46 -48.08
CA THR A 137 -60.32 -8.20 -47.02
C THR A 137 -60.51 -9.42 -46.12
N TRP A 138 -60.48 -10.62 -46.72
CA TRP A 138 -60.72 -11.87 -46.03
C TRP A 138 -59.78 -12.12 -44.85
N PRO A 139 -58.46 -11.86 -44.94
CA PRO A 139 -57.57 -12.04 -43.80
C PRO A 139 -57.96 -11.21 -42.56
N GLN A 140 -58.47 -9.99 -42.76
CA GLN A 140 -58.90 -9.12 -41.66
C GLN A 140 -60.22 -9.60 -41.03
N ALA A 141 -61.17 -10.02 -41.87
CA ALA A 141 -62.45 -10.53 -41.42
C ALA A 141 -62.32 -11.90 -40.73
N LEU A 142 -61.48 -12.78 -41.28
CA LEU A 142 -61.15 -14.07 -40.68
C LEU A 142 -60.48 -13.88 -39.31
N ALA A 143 -59.54 -12.95 -39.19
CA ALA A 143 -58.89 -12.67 -37.92
C ALA A 143 -59.87 -12.13 -36.86
N ALA A 144 -60.92 -11.41 -37.28
CA ALA A 144 -62.01 -11.01 -36.39
C ALA A 144 -62.87 -12.21 -35.93
N LEU A 145 -63.14 -13.18 -36.82
CA LEU A 145 -63.83 -14.41 -36.44
C LEU A 145 -63.00 -15.25 -35.46
N ILE A 146 -61.70 -15.39 -35.68
CA ILE A 146 -60.82 -16.12 -34.75
C ILE A 146 -60.79 -15.43 -33.38
N TRP A 147 -60.67 -14.10 -33.37
CA TRP A 147 -60.75 -13.35 -32.12
C TRP A 147 -62.10 -13.54 -31.40
N LEU A 148 -63.20 -13.63 -32.14
CA LEU A 148 -64.52 -13.90 -31.56
C LEU A 148 -64.59 -15.33 -31.00
N ILE A 149 -64.03 -16.32 -31.68
CA ILE A 149 -63.89 -17.70 -31.18
C ILE A 149 -63.09 -17.73 -29.89
N ASP A 150 -61.97 -16.99 -29.81
CA ASP A 150 -61.17 -16.92 -28.59
C ASP A 150 -61.95 -16.24 -27.45
N SER A 151 -62.75 -15.22 -27.76
CA SER A 151 -63.68 -14.60 -26.80
C SER A 151 -64.70 -15.61 -26.26
N VAL A 152 -65.25 -16.47 -27.12
CA VAL A 152 -66.14 -17.58 -26.71
C VAL A 152 -65.42 -18.56 -25.79
N LYS A 153 -64.18 -18.95 -26.12
CA LYS A 153 -63.37 -19.85 -25.29
C LYS A 153 -63.11 -19.24 -23.91
N ILE A 154 -62.76 -17.96 -23.85
CA ILE A 154 -62.55 -17.24 -22.58
C ILE A 154 -63.83 -17.21 -21.76
N TYR A 155 -64.96 -16.82 -22.37
CA TYR A 155 -66.26 -16.78 -21.70
C TYR A 155 -66.66 -18.13 -21.08
N ARG A 156 -66.46 -19.23 -21.82
CA ARG A 156 -66.73 -20.59 -21.34
C ARG A 156 -65.78 -21.06 -20.23
N ASN A 157 -64.52 -20.60 -20.24
CA ASN A 157 -63.58 -20.94 -19.17
C ASN A 157 -63.88 -20.14 -17.90
N LEU A 158 -64.29 -18.87 -18.05
CA LEU A 158 -64.64 -18.01 -16.91
C LEU A 158 -65.88 -18.53 -16.17
N SER A 159 -66.94 -18.92 -16.90
CA SER A 159 -68.14 -19.50 -16.28
C SER A 159 -67.88 -20.83 -15.56
N ARG A 160 -66.83 -21.58 -15.95
CA ARG A 160 -66.40 -22.81 -15.25
C ARG A 160 -65.51 -22.51 -14.04
N GLN A 161 -64.68 -21.47 -14.10
CA GLN A 161 -63.82 -21.08 -12.99
C GLN A 161 -64.53 -20.29 -11.90
N ASP A 162 -65.66 -19.63 -12.15
CA ASP A 162 -66.46 -18.97 -11.09
C ASP A 162 -66.96 -19.95 -10.02
N LEU A 163 -67.04 -21.25 -10.31
CA LEU A 163 -67.33 -22.30 -9.31
C LEU A 163 -66.11 -22.64 -8.42
N LEU A 164 -64.91 -22.21 -8.80
CA LEU A 164 -63.64 -22.41 -8.07
C LEU A 164 -63.06 -21.09 -7.53
N SER A 165 -63.53 -19.93 -8.03
CA SER A 165 -63.13 -18.58 -7.59
C SER A 165 -63.69 -18.16 -6.23
N SER A 166 -64.24 -19.09 -5.44
CA SER A 166 -64.45 -18.87 -4.00
C SER A 166 -63.13 -18.63 -3.25
N ASP A 167 -61.99 -19.02 -3.81
CA ASP A 167 -60.67 -18.87 -3.18
C ASP A 167 -60.02 -17.49 -3.37
N PHE A 168 -60.57 -16.60 -4.20
CA PHE A 168 -60.03 -15.23 -4.37
C PHE A 168 -60.41 -14.27 -3.24
N CYS A 169 -61.22 -14.70 -2.26
CA CYS A 169 -61.49 -13.95 -1.04
C CYS A 169 -60.37 -14.06 0.02
N LYS A 170 -59.38 -14.96 -0.18
CA LYS A 170 -58.36 -15.26 0.85
C LYS A 170 -57.16 -14.32 0.90
N ASP A 171 -56.92 -13.46 -0.08
CA ASP A 171 -55.68 -12.66 -0.15
C ASP A 171 -55.88 -11.15 0.16
N GLY A 172 -57.07 -10.76 0.63
CA GLY A 172 -57.26 -9.49 1.32
C GLY A 172 -57.11 -9.71 2.82
N GLY A 173 -55.99 -9.33 3.42
CA GLY A 173 -55.67 -9.48 4.86
C GLY A 173 -56.56 -8.69 5.84
N SER A 174 -57.88 -8.74 5.67
CA SER A 174 -58.89 -8.13 6.52
C SER A 174 -60.14 -9.02 6.56
N MET A 175 -60.26 -9.79 7.64
CA MET A 175 -61.53 -10.30 8.18
C MET A 175 -62.28 -11.34 7.32
N GLU A 176 -61.74 -12.55 7.28
CA GLU A 176 -62.48 -13.73 6.79
C GLU A 176 -63.09 -14.51 7.96
N GLU A 177 -63.98 -13.85 8.70
CA GLU A 177 -64.97 -14.51 9.59
C GLU A 177 -66.40 -14.01 9.27
N GLY A 178 -66.52 -12.90 8.54
CA GLY A 178 -67.79 -12.42 7.98
C GLY A 178 -68.16 -13.06 6.64
N ALA A 179 -67.24 -13.76 5.95
CA ALA A 179 -67.51 -14.30 4.61
C ALA A 179 -68.45 -15.52 4.65
N GLU A 180 -68.25 -16.45 5.59
CA GLU A 180 -69.17 -17.59 5.78
C GLU A 180 -70.53 -17.15 6.34
N TYR A 181 -70.53 -16.21 7.28
CA TYR A 181 -71.77 -15.65 7.81
C TYR A 181 -72.52 -14.84 6.75
N ASN A 182 -71.81 -14.08 5.90
CA ASN A 182 -72.41 -13.39 4.76
C ASN A 182 -72.99 -14.37 3.75
N LYS A 183 -72.35 -15.53 3.50
CA LYS A 183 -72.92 -16.51 2.59
C LYS A 183 -74.26 -17.06 3.12
N LEU A 184 -74.28 -17.53 4.37
CA LEU A 184 -75.51 -18.04 4.99
C LEU A 184 -76.59 -16.96 5.10
N PHE A 185 -76.20 -15.73 5.43
CA PHE A 185 -77.10 -14.58 5.45
C PHE A 185 -77.63 -14.23 4.05
N LEU A 186 -76.79 -14.25 3.03
CA LEU A 186 -77.18 -13.98 1.64
C LEU A 186 -78.09 -15.08 1.09
N ASP A 187 -77.81 -16.35 1.40
CA ASP A 187 -78.64 -17.48 1.00
C ASP A 187 -80.03 -17.36 1.64
N HIS A 188 -80.09 -17.14 2.96
CA HIS A 188 -81.34 -16.89 3.68
C HIS A 188 -82.09 -15.66 3.13
N THR A 189 -81.38 -14.55 2.90
CA THR A 189 -81.99 -13.32 2.35
C THR A 189 -82.51 -13.54 0.93
N ALA A 190 -81.80 -14.30 0.09
CA ALA A 190 -82.22 -14.59 -1.28
C ALA A 190 -83.46 -15.49 -1.31
N GLU A 191 -83.52 -16.51 -0.44
CA GLU A 191 -84.67 -17.41 -0.34
C GLU A 191 -85.92 -16.69 0.19
N THR A 192 -85.78 -15.94 1.28
CA THR A 192 -86.87 -15.14 1.84
C THR A 192 -87.34 -14.05 0.87
N TYR A 193 -86.42 -13.40 0.15
CA TYR A 193 -86.78 -12.41 -0.87
C TYR A 193 -87.49 -13.05 -2.08
N SER A 194 -87.10 -14.25 -2.51
CA SER A 194 -87.80 -14.99 -3.57
C SER A 194 -89.23 -15.35 -3.15
N LYS A 195 -89.43 -15.76 -1.89
CA LYS A 195 -90.76 -16.05 -1.32
C LYS A 195 -91.60 -14.77 -1.18
N PHE A 196 -90.98 -13.66 -0.78
CA PHE A 196 -91.62 -12.34 -0.76
C PHE A 196 -92.11 -11.91 -2.15
N MET A 197 -91.29 -12.10 -3.19
CA MET A 197 -91.69 -11.78 -4.58
C MET A 197 -92.83 -12.67 -5.10
N GLN A 198 -93.12 -13.79 -4.43
CA GLN A 198 -94.28 -14.65 -4.68
C GLN A 198 -95.50 -14.28 -3.81
N GLY A 199 -95.41 -13.23 -3.00
CA GLY A 199 -96.49 -12.68 -2.18
C GLY A 199 -96.58 -13.21 -0.76
N GLN A 200 -95.55 -13.89 -0.25
CA GLN A 200 -95.49 -14.35 1.14
C GLN A 200 -94.96 -13.22 2.05
N ASP A 201 -95.47 -13.14 3.29
CA ASP A 201 -95.16 -12.03 4.24
C ASP A 201 -94.66 -12.54 5.61
N THR A 202 -94.41 -13.86 5.73
CA THR A 202 -93.94 -14.54 6.94
C THR A 202 -92.89 -15.59 6.59
N PHE A 203 -91.80 -15.68 7.36
CA PHE A 203 -90.61 -16.48 7.03
C PHE A 203 -90.10 -17.32 8.23
N GLU A 204 -91.04 -17.73 9.10
CA GLU A 204 -90.74 -18.36 10.40
C GLU A 204 -89.96 -19.69 10.28
N GLU A 205 -90.19 -20.46 9.21
CA GLU A 205 -89.48 -21.71 8.93
C GLU A 205 -87.99 -21.48 8.58
N GLU A 206 -87.69 -20.38 7.90
CA GLU A 206 -86.32 -20.01 7.52
C GLU A 206 -85.55 -19.39 8.69
N ASP A 207 -86.25 -18.70 9.58
CA ASP A 207 -85.68 -18.08 10.78
C ASP A 207 -85.28 -19.12 11.84
N GLU A 208 -86.00 -20.24 11.92
CA GLU A 208 -85.68 -21.35 12.83
C GLU A 208 -84.34 -22.03 12.47
N PHE A 209 -83.95 -22.03 11.19
CA PHE A 209 -82.67 -22.55 10.72
C PHE A 209 -81.47 -21.71 11.22
N LEU A 210 -81.60 -20.37 11.23
CA LEU A 210 -80.57 -19.48 11.78
C LEU A 210 -80.42 -19.64 13.30
N ASN A 211 -81.53 -19.87 14.00
CA ASN A 211 -81.55 -20.02 15.46
C ASN A 211 -80.98 -21.36 15.96
N ASN A 212 -80.95 -22.39 15.12
CA ASN A 212 -80.40 -23.71 15.45
C ASN A 212 -78.88 -23.86 15.21
N LEU A 213 -78.20 -22.80 14.76
CA LEU A 213 -76.74 -22.82 14.59
C LEU A 213 -76.03 -22.75 15.96
N PRO A 214 -74.96 -23.55 16.21
CA PRO A 214 -74.19 -23.47 17.44
C PRO A 214 -73.60 -22.06 17.64
N SER A 215 -73.74 -21.52 18.86
CA SER A 215 -73.06 -20.28 19.28
C SER A 215 -71.55 -20.39 19.00
N PRO A 216 -70.89 -19.33 18.49
CA PRO A 216 -69.52 -19.42 18.00
C PRO A 216 -68.54 -19.86 19.12
N PRO A 217 -67.46 -20.61 18.80
CA PRO A 217 -66.44 -21.07 19.74
C PRO A 217 -65.51 -19.91 20.21
N GLY A 218 -66.10 -18.78 20.62
CA GLY A 218 -65.39 -17.55 20.93
C GLY A 218 -64.51 -17.64 22.18
N GLN A 219 -64.93 -18.39 23.20
CA GLN A 219 -64.22 -18.42 24.50
C GLN A 219 -62.94 -19.26 24.46
N ASP A 220 -62.95 -20.41 23.77
CA ASP A 220 -61.79 -21.30 23.62
C ASP A 220 -60.76 -20.71 22.64
N ARG A 221 -61.22 -20.01 21.59
CA ARG A 221 -60.36 -19.25 20.67
C ARG A 221 -59.71 -18.03 21.33
N LEU A 222 -60.42 -17.33 22.23
CA LEU A 222 -59.83 -16.22 22.98
C LEU A 222 -58.70 -16.70 23.89
N MET A 223 -58.87 -17.86 24.53
CA MET A 223 -57.86 -18.47 25.39
C MET A 223 -56.65 -18.93 24.56
N SER A 224 -56.88 -19.56 23.41
CA SER A 224 -55.82 -19.91 22.45
C SER A 224 -55.01 -18.70 21.98
N LYS A 225 -55.69 -17.59 21.64
CA LYS A 225 -55.03 -16.34 21.24
C LYS A 225 -54.27 -15.68 22.39
N ARG A 226 -54.75 -15.77 23.63
CA ARG A 226 -54.02 -15.30 24.82
C ARG A 226 -52.74 -16.10 25.04
N MET A 227 -52.79 -17.43 24.95
CA MET A 227 -51.62 -18.29 25.06
C MET A 227 -50.59 -18.00 23.94
N GLU A 228 -51.05 -17.78 22.71
CA GLU A 228 -50.20 -17.38 21.59
C GLU A 228 -49.50 -16.03 21.84
N LYS A 229 -50.25 -15.04 22.33
CA LYS A 229 -49.71 -13.72 22.71
C LYS A 229 -48.68 -13.84 23.84
N ASP A 230 -48.92 -14.65 24.86
CA ASP A 230 -47.98 -14.86 25.96
C ASP A 230 -46.70 -15.58 25.50
N LYS A 231 -46.82 -16.55 24.58
CA LYS A 231 -45.67 -17.22 23.94
C LYS A 231 -44.83 -16.23 23.13
N LEU A 232 -45.48 -15.44 22.27
CA LEU A 232 -44.80 -14.41 21.48
C LEU A 232 -44.12 -13.36 22.37
N GLN A 233 -44.74 -13.00 23.50
CA GLN A 233 -44.16 -12.07 24.45
C GLN A 233 -42.93 -12.64 25.17
N ALA A 234 -42.91 -13.95 25.46
CA ALA A 234 -41.74 -14.63 25.98
C ALA A 234 -40.59 -14.69 24.95
N ASP A 235 -40.91 -14.97 23.69
CA ASP A 235 -39.92 -14.98 22.62
C ASP A 235 -39.37 -13.58 22.33
N LEU A 236 -40.20 -12.54 22.42
CA LEU A 236 -39.77 -11.13 22.31
C LEU A 236 -38.75 -10.79 23.42
N LYS A 237 -39.00 -11.22 24.66
CA LYS A 237 -38.03 -11.05 25.76
C LYS A 237 -36.71 -11.78 25.52
N LYS A 238 -36.74 -13.01 24.98
CA LYS A 238 -35.52 -13.76 24.63
C LYS A 238 -34.73 -13.08 23.51
N LEU A 239 -35.42 -12.57 22.50
CA LEU A 239 -34.79 -11.83 21.40
C LEU A 239 -34.19 -10.51 21.90
N GLN A 240 -34.85 -9.83 22.84
CA GLN A 240 -34.30 -8.64 23.50
C GLN A 240 -33.03 -8.97 24.29
N SER A 241 -33.01 -10.04 25.09
CA SER A 241 -31.79 -10.42 25.83
C SER A 241 -30.66 -10.83 24.89
N TYR A 242 -30.97 -11.54 23.80
CA TYR A 242 -29.99 -11.88 22.77
C TYR A 242 -29.43 -10.63 22.08
N ARG A 243 -30.29 -9.67 21.72
CA ARG A 243 -29.86 -8.38 21.16
C ARG A 243 -28.92 -7.64 22.11
N SER A 244 -29.25 -7.54 23.39
CA SER A 244 -28.36 -6.91 24.37
C SER A 244 -27.00 -7.62 24.48
N SER A 245 -26.96 -8.95 24.35
CA SER A 245 -25.70 -9.71 24.32
C SER A 245 -24.86 -9.45 23.06
N LEU A 246 -25.52 -9.23 21.92
CA LEU A 246 -24.84 -8.87 20.67
C LEU A 246 -24.32 -7.43 20.73
N GLU A 247 -25.08 -6.50 21.31
CA GLU A 247 -24.67 -5.10 21.50
C GLU A 247 -23.42 -5.00 22.41
N THR A 248 -23.34 -5.79 23.48
CA THR A 248 -22.14 -5.82 24.33
C THR A 248 -20.95 -6.47 23.62
N PHE A 249 -21.17 -7.52 22.84
CA PHE A 249 -20.11 -8.13 22.03
C PHE A 249 -19.60 -7.19 20.94
N GLN A 250 -20.50 -6.50 20.24
CA GLN A 250 -20.16 -5.47 19.26
C GLN A 250 -19.31 -4.36 19.90
N ALA A 251 -19.73 -3.82 21.04
CA ALA A 251 -18.97 -2.80 21.75
C ALA A 251 -17.57 -3.30 22.16
N SER A 252 -17.44 -4.58 22.52
CA SER A 252 -16.13 -5.18 22.84
C SER A 252 -15.21 -5.31 21.63
N LEU A 253 -15.78 -5.58 20.44
CA LEU A 253 -15.02 -5.64 19.19
C LEU A 253 -14.60 -4.24 18.73
N GLU A 254 -15.49 -3.25 18.85
CA GLU A 254 -15.17 -1.85 18.55
C GLU A 254 -14.06 -1.32 19.45
N LYS A 255 -14.09 -1.67 20.74
CA LYS A 255 -13.00 -1.34 21.68
C LYS A 255 -11.67 -1.95 21.24
N LYS A 256 -11.65 -3.24 20.88
CA LYS A 256 -10.44 -3.92 20.39
C LYS A 256 -9.93 -3.34 19.07
N ALA A 257 -10.84 -2.95 18.17
CA ALA A 257 -10.46 -2.29 16.92
C ALA A 257 -9.78 -0.95 17.18
N SER A 258 -10.34 -0.13 18.09
CA SER A 258 -9.72 1.12 18.53
C SER A 258 -8.35 0.91 19.19
N GLU A 259 -8.22 -0.10 20.07
CA GLU A 259 -6.93 -0.43 20.71
C GLU A 259 -5.87 -0.85 19.68
N LEU A 260 -6.24 -1.65 18.67
CA LEU A 260 -5.33 -2.04 17.59
C LEU A 260 -4.96 -0.87 16.68
N GLU A 261 -5.85 0.09 16.49
CA GLU A 261 -5.58 1.29 15.70
C GLU A 261 -4.61 2.22 16.43
N ASP A 262 -4.77 2.40 17.75
CA ASP A 262 -3.80 3.13 18.59
C ASP A 262 -2.42 2.44 18.59
N GLU A 263 -2.36 1.11 18.68
CA GLU A 263 -1.11 0.34 18.55
C GLU A 263 -0.48 0.48 17.16
N LEU A 264 -1.29 0.52 16.10
CA LEU A 264 -0.81 0.76 14.75
C LEU A 264 -0.19 2.17 14.62
N ASP A 265 -0.86 3.21 15.11
CA ASP A 265 -0.36 4.58 15.05
C ASP A 265 0.94 4.76 15.83
N THR A 266 1.05 4.15 17.01
CA THR A 266 2.29 4.18 17.80
C THR A 266 3.45 3.46 17.10
N THR A 267 3.20 2.29 16.48
CA THR A 267 4.22 1.56 15.74
C THR A 267 4.62 2.26 14.44
N VAL A 268 3.69 2.90 13.74
CA VAL A 268 3.97 3.73 12.56
C VAL A 268 4.85 4.92 12.94
N SER A 269 4.52 5.64 14.00
CA SER A 269 5.34 6.75 14.50
C SER A 269 6.76 6.29 14.85
N HIS A 270 6.91 5.13 15.52
CA HIS A 270 8.23 4.56 15.81
C HIS A 270 9.01 4.16 14.54
N LEU A 271 8.31 3.63 13.53
CA LEU A 271 8.93 3.31 12.23
C LEU A 271 9.44 4.57 11.53
N GLU A 272 8.69 5.67 11.60
CA GLU A 272 9.11 6.96 11.05
C GLU A 272 10.35 7.51 11.76
N THR A 273 10.41 7.42 13.09
CA THR A 273 11.62 7.82 13.85
C THR A 273 12.84 6.99 13.44
N LEU A 274 12.70 5.66 13.37
CA LEU A 274 13.81 4.78 12.96
C LEU A 274 14.24 5.03 11.51
N LYS A 275 13.29 5.35 10.62
CA LYS A 275 13.58 5.71 9.24
C LYS A 275 14.34 7.04 9.16
N HIS A 276 13.99 8.00 10.00
CA HIS A 276 14.72 9.26 10.12
C HIS A 276 16.15 9.03 10.58
N GLU A 277 16.35 8.30 11.69
CA GLU A 277 17.67 7.94 12.22
C GLU A 277 18.53 7.20 11.18
N ARG A 278 17.94 6.22 10.47
CA ARG A 278 18.63 5.51 9.39
C ARG A 278 19.09 6.46 8.28
N ASN A 279 18.25 7.42 7.90
CA ASN A 279 18.61 8.40 6.87
C ASN A 279 19.71 9.36 7.36
N GLU A 280 19.67 9.77 8.63
CA GLU A 280 20.72 10.58 9.23
C GLU A 280 22.05 9.82 9.24
N VAL A 281 22.08 8.58 9.72
CA VAL A 281 23.29 7.73 9.73
C VAL A 281 23.80 7.52 8.31
N GLN A 282 22.91 7.25 7.35
CA GLN A 282 23.29 7.09 5.95
C GLN A 282 23.90 8.39 5.36
N HIS A 283 23.35 9.54 5.71
CA HIS A 283 23.89 10.84 5.29
C HIS A 283 25.24 11.16 5.96
N LEU A 284 25.42 10.81 7.23
CA LEU A 284 26.71 10.90 7.91
C LEU A 284 27.75 9.99 7.25
N LEU A 285 27.38 8.77 6.88
CA LEU A 285 28.25 7.84 6.16
C LEU A 285 28.69 8.41 4.80
N GLN A 286 27.78 9.02 4.04
CA GLN A 286 28.10 9.65 2.75
C GLN A 286 29.05 10.86 2.89
N LYS A 287 28.98 11.58 4.02
CA LYS A 287 29.87 12.70 4.31
C LYS A 287 31.24 12.26 4.82
N GLN A 288 31.38 11.02 5.26
CA GLN A 288 32.64 10.52 5.80
C GLN A 288 33.67 10.34 4.67
N LYS A 289 34.84 10.95 4.83
CA LYS A 289 35.90 10.97 3.81
C LYS A 289 36.70 9.66 3.71
N PHE A 290 36.51 8.75 4.66
CA PHE A 290 37.25 7.50 4.74
C PHE A 290 36.27 6.33 4.67
N THR A 291 36.53 5.44 3.73
CA THR A 291 35.75 4.21 3.62
C THR A 291 36.19 3.21 4.70
N PRO A 292 35.36 2.20 5.03
CA PRO A 292 35.78 1.10 5.91
C PRO A 292 37.09 0.43 5.44
N ALA A 293 37.30 0.33 4.13
CA ALA A 293 38.55 -0.18 3.55
C ALA A 293 39.76 0.74 3.84
N ASP A 294 39.56 2.07 3.84
CA ASP A 294 40.61 3.01 4.24
C ASP A 294 40.94 2.87 5.73
N LEU A 295 39.94 2.66 6.60
CA LEU A 295 40.17 2.41 8.02
C LEU A 295 40.95 1.12 8.25
N GLU A 296 40.64 0.05 7.52
CA GLU A 296 41.40 -1.20 7.58
C GLU A 296 42.85 -1.02 7.12
N ARG A 297 43.07 -0.25 6.04
CA ARG A 297 44.42 0.10 5.56
C ARG A 297 45.19 0.89 6.62
N ILE A 298 44.61 1.98 7.14
CA ILE A 298 45.24 2.82 8.17
C ILE A 298 45.52 2.00 9.44
N THR A 299 44.62 1.09 9.83
CA THR A 299 44.82 0.21 11.00
C THR A 299 45.95 -0.78 10.77
N ARG A 300 46.10 -1.29 9.55
CA ARG A 300 47.21 -2.16 9.16
C ARG A 300 48.54 -1.41 9.20
N GLU A 301 48.60 -0.25 8.56
CA GLU A 301 49.78 0.62 8.56
C GLU A 301 50.17 1.03 9.99
N LYS A 302 49.20 1.38 10.84
CA LYS A 302 49.43 1.65 12.26
C LYS A 302 50.09 0.45 12.96
N ARG A 303 49.62 -0.78 12.71
CA ARG A 303 50.18 -1.99 13.31
C ARG A 303 51.61 -2.24 12.82
N GLU A 304 51.87 -2.03 11.54
CA GLU A 304 53.21 -2.14 10.94
C GLU A 304 54.18 -1.11 11.53
N LEU A 305 53.77 0.16 11.58
CA LEU A 305 54.58 1.23 12.21
C LEU A 305 54.85 0.93 13.70
N GLN A 306 53.87 0.38 14.42
CA GLN A 306 54.05 0.03 15.82
C GLN A 306 55.02 -1.15 16.02
N GLN A 307 55.05 -2.12 15.09
CA GLN A 307 56.08 -3.15 15.05
C GLN A 307 57.45 -2.57 14.73
N THR A 308 57.54 -1.65 13.76
CA THR A 308 58.79 -0.97 13.43
C THR A 308 59.34 -0.19 14.62
N ILE A 309 58.50 0.60 15.32
CA ILE A 309 58.88 1.31 16.55
C ILE A 309 59.43 0.32 17.57
N SER A 310 58.74 -0.80 17.80
CA SER A 310 59.17 -1.81 18.77
C SER A 310 60.52 -2.43 18.39
N SER A 311 60.75 -2.69 17.10
CA SER A 311 62.03 -3.21 16.60
C SER A 311 63.17 -2.20 16.71
N LEU A 312 62.91 -0.92 16.42
CA LEU A 312 63.88 0.16 16.53
C LEU A 312 64.20 0.47 17.99
N SER A 313 63.20 0.48 18.89
CA SER A 313 63.42 0.62 20.32
C SER A 313 64.31 -0.48 20.87
N LYS A 314 64.10 -1.74 20.44
CA LYS A 314 64.98 -2.84 20.82
C LYS A 314 66.40 -2.67 20.26
N SER A 315 66.52 -2.31 18.99
CA SER A 315 67.84 -2.05 18.39
C SER A 315 68.57 -0.90 19.06
N LEU A 316 67.85 0.12 19.53
CA LEU A 316 68.40 1.24 20.30
C LEU A 316 68.90 0.74 21.66
N GLU A 317 68.12 -0.06 22.38
CA GLU A 317 68.52 -0.66 23.66
C GLU A 317 69.77 -1.54 23.50
N ASP A 318 69.83 -2.36 22.43
CA ASP A 318 70.99 -3.17 22.08
C ASP A 318 72.23 -2.30 21.79
N ALA A 319 72.06 -1.18 21.08
CA ALA A 319 73.13 -0.24 20.76
C ALA A 319 73.63 0.55 21.99
N GLU A 320 72.71 0.97 22.87
CA GLU A 320 73.05 1.60 24.15
C GLU A 320 73.84 0.64 25.04
N GLN A 321 73.43 -0.62 25.09
CA GLN A 321 74.16 -1.67 25.82
C GLN A 321 75.56 -1.92 25.21
N HIS A 322 75.67 -1.92 23.88
CA HIS A 322 76.95 -2.04 23.19
C HIS A 322 77.88 -0.86 23.54
N LYS A 323 77.36 0.38 23.46
CA LYS A 323 78.10 1.58 23.85
C LYS A 323 78.59 1.49 25.28
N TRP A 324 77.75 1.09 26.23
CA TRP A 324 78.16 0.93 27.63
C TRP A 324 79.28 -0.10 27.78
N ASN A 325 79.21 -1.22 27.05
CA ASN A 325 80.27 -2.24 27.04
C ASN A 325 81.59 -1.68 26.48
N GLU A 326 81.54 -0.90 25.41
CA GLU A 326 82.71 -0.24 24.82
C GLU A 326 83.28 0.84 25.73
N GLU A 327 82.45 1.66 26.37
CA GLU A 327 82.89 2.65 27.38
C GLU A 327 83.61 1.96 28.55
N MET A 328 83.08 0.82 29.00
CA MET A 328 83.70 0.01 30.05
C MET A 328 85.03 -0.61 29.57
N ALA A 329 85.11 -1.05 28.31
CA ALA A 329 86.35 -1.56 27.72
C ALA A 329 87.40 -0.44 27.58
N PHE A 330 86.98 0.73 27.09
CA PHE A 330 87.79 1.93 26.98
C PHE A 330 88.35 2.35 28.35
N ALA A 331 87.51 2.37 29.39
CA ALA A 331 87.96 2.67 30.75
C ALA A 331 89.07 1.71 31.23
N LYS A 332 88.95 0.40 30.93
CA LYS A 332 90.00 -0.60 31.25
C LYS A 332 91.28 -0.39 30.46
N VAL A 333 91.19 -0.06 29.17
CA VAL A 333 92.39 0.21 28.34
C VAL A 333 93.07 1.49 28.81
N LYS A 334 92.31 2.53 29.11
CA LYS A 334 92.81 3.78 29.70
C LYS A 334 93.55 3.51 31.01
N GLU A 335 92.99 2.72 31.92
CA GLU A 335 93.67 2.33 33.17
C GLU A 335 95.00 1.61 32.90
N LYS A 336 95.02 0.66 31.96
CA LYS A 336 96.27 -0.03 31.55
C LYS A 336 97.29 0.93 30.95
N ALA A 337 96.86 1.86 30.11
CA ALA A 337 97.73 2.88 29.51
C ALA A 337 98.31 3.80 30.58
N GLU A 338 97.50 4.22 31.55
CA GLU A 338 97.94 5.01 32.71
C GLU A 338 98.95 4.24 33.59
N LEU A 339 98.74 2.94 33.81
CA LEU A 339 99.73 2.08 34.50
C LEU A 339 101.05 2.00 33.73
N LYS A 340 101.01 1.83 32.40
CA LYS A 340 102.22 1.79 31.55
C LYS A 340 102.93 3.14 31.50
N LEU A 341 102.17 4.23 31.46
CA LEU A 341 102.67 5.59 31.56
C LEU A 341 103.40 5.79 32.91
N ALA A 342 102.80 5.34 34.01
CA ALA A 342 103.40 5.40 35.33
C ALA A 342 104.68 4.55 35.44
N GLU A 343 104.71 3.35 34.86
CA GLU A 343 105.91 2.51 34.76
C GLU A 343 107.02 3.22 33.97
N TYR A 344 106.69 3.81 32.82
CA TYR A 344 107.61 4.61 32.01
C TYR A 344 108.18 5.79 32.80
N HIS A 345 107.33 6.61 33.43
CA HIS A 345 107.77 7.75 34.23
C HIS A 345 108.64 7.31 35.43
N LYS A 346 108.34 6.16 36.04
CA LYS A 346 109.14 5.59 37.14
C LYS A 346 110.53 5.16 36.64
N LEU A 347 110.60 4.51 35.48
CA LEU A 347 111.86 4.09 34.87
C LEU A 347 112.68 5.30 34.40
N ALA A 348 112.04 6.26 33.73
CA ALA A 348 112.68 7.49 33.26
C ALA A 348 113.25 8.33 34.42
N ARG A 349 112.55 8.39 35.57
CA ARG A 349 113.09 8.98 36.81
C ARG A 349 114.31 8.23 37.35
N LYS A 350 114.28 6.88 37.39
CA LYS A 350 115.44 6.06 37.81
C LYS A 350 116.65 6.27 36.91
N LEU A 351 116.44 6.44 35.60
CA LEU A 351 117.49 6.67 34.60
C LEU A 351 117.98 8.12 34.56
N LYS A 352 117.48 8.99 35.43
CA LYS A 352 117.78 10.44 35.46
C LYS A 352 117.50 11.13 34.11
N LEU A 353 116.35 10.82 33.52
CA LEU A 353 115.84 11.43 32.28
C LEU A 353 114.71 12.45 32.52
N ILE A 354 114.03 12.37 33.67
CA ILE A 354 112.98 13.32 34.10
C ILE A 354 113.35 13.78 35.52
N PRO A 355 113.40 15.10 35.83
CA PRO A 355 113.03 16.27 35.01
C PRO A 355 114.04 16.58 33.87
N PRO A 356 113.71 17.45 32.90
CA PRO A 356 114.56 17.75 31.72
C PRO A 356 115.98 18.26 32.02
N LEU A 357 116.25 18.68 33.26
CA LEU A 357 117.57 19.06 33.78
C LEU A 357 118.36 17.89 34.39
N ALA A 358 117.84 16.66 34.30
CA ALA A 358 118.47 15.49 34.87
C ALA A 358 119.73 15.09 34.07
N GLU A 359 120.69 14.48 34.76
CA GLU A 359 122.08 14.26 34.32
C GLU A 359 122.20 13.59 32.94
N ASN A 360 121.26 12.69 32.61
CA ASN A 360 121.25 11.96 31.34
C ASN A 360 120.21 12.52 30.34
N ALA A 361 119.42 13.53 30.72
CA ALA A 361 118.33 14.08 29.91
C ALA A 361 118.81 15.00 28.79
N CYS A 362 120.06 15.49 28.84
CA CYS A 362 120.65 16.38 27.82
C CYS A 362 119.74 17.56 27.42
N CYS A 363 119.00 18.15 28.38
CA CYS A 363 118.01 19.22 28.17
C CYS A 363 116.76 18.84 27.34
N HIS A 364 116.46 17.56 27.17
CA HIS A 364 115.26 17.09 26.47
C HIS A 364 114.16 16.68 27.45
N ASP A 365 112.92 16.99 27.11
CA ASP A 365 111.75 16.65 27.91
C ASP A 365 111.25 15.24 27.56
N PHE A 366 111.42 14.32 28.51
CA PHE A 366 110.94 12.94 28.42
C PHE A 366 109.63 12.73 29.21
N GLU A 367 109.03 13.78 29.77
CA GLU A 367 107.75 13.68 30.48
C GLU A 367 106.58 13.60 29.51
N ILE A 368 106.00 12.40 29.37
CA ILE A 368 104.76 12.23 28.61
C ILE A 368 103.58 12.72 29.46
N ARG A 369 102.97 13.84 29.08
CA ARG A 369 101.76 14.37 29.73
C ARG A 369 100.51 13.71 29.17
N PRO A 370 99.55 13.27 30.01
CA PRO A 370 98.23 12.84 29.55
C PRO A 370 97.58 14.04 28.86
N SER A 371 97.36 13.96 27.55
CA SER A 371 96.74 15.05 26.80
C SER A 371 95.23 14.82 26.75
N GLU A 372 94.44 15.86 26.99
CA GLU A 372 93.04 15.88 26.57
C GLU A 372 93.03 15.74 25.04
N CYS A 373 92.55 14.61 24.55
CA CYS A 373 92.71 14.22 23.17
C CYS A 373 91.92 15.14 22.22
N GLY A 374 92.64 16.05 21.56
CA GLY A 374 92.21 16.75 20.36
C GLY A 374 92.99 16.27 19.14
N PRO A 375 92.41 16.34 17.92
CA PRO A 375 93.01 15.81 16.68
C PRO A 375 94.36 16.44 16.28
N GLY A 376 94.79 17.53 16.92
CA GLY A 376 96.12 18.14 16.72
C GLY A 376 97.22 17.69 17.70
N SER A 377 96.88 16.98 18.77
CA SER A 377 97.83 16.66 19.86
C SER A 377 98.78 15.50 19.52
N MET A 378 98.34 14.52 18.72
CA MET A 378 99.15 13.37 18.30
C MET A 378 100.41 13.77 17.53
N VAL A 379 100.30 14.76 16.65
CA VAL A 379 101.43 15.18 15.79
C VAL A 379 102.51 15.88 16.62
N GLN A 380 102.13 16.61 17.68
CA GLN A 380 103.09 17.25 18.59
C GLN A 380 103.84 16.24 19.46
N GLN A 381 103.16 15.24 20.03
CA GLN A 381 103.83 14.16 20.79
C GLN A 381 104.76 13.32 19.90
N LYS A 382 104.33 12.97 18.68
CA LYS A 382 105.18 12.27 17.69
C LYS A 382 106.44 13.05 17.40
N THR A 383 106.31 14.35 17.12
CA THR A 383 107.45 15.20 16.78
C THR A 383 108.41 15.29 17.96
N GLN A 384 107.91 15.52 19.19
CA GLN A 384 108.73 15.72 20.38
C GLN A 384 109.53 14.45 20.78
N VAL A 385 108.91 13.27 20.75
CA VAL A 385 109.60 12.00 21.11
C VAL A 385 110.54 11.53 20.00
N LEU A 386 110.17 11.68 18.71
CA LEU A 386 111.04 11.30 17.59
C LEU A 386 112.30 12.18 17.51
N THR A 387 112.23 13.49 17.77
CA THR A 387 113.45 14.33 17.82
C THR A 387 114.40 13.93 18.95
N SER A 388 113.88 13.53 20.12
CA SER A 388 114.70 13.10 21.26
C SER A 388 115.40 11.75 21.02
N VAL A 389 114.77 10.84 20.28
CA VAL A 389 115.33 9.53 19.93
C VAL A 389 116.32 9.62 18.76
N LEU A 390 116.13 10.56 17.82
CA LEU A 390 117.04 10.75 16.67
C LEU A 390 118.40 11.31 17.08
N TYR A 391 118.49 12.11 18.16
CA TYR A 391 119.77 12.68 18.62
C TYR A 391 120.60 11.76 19.53
N THR A 392 119.98 10.77 20.17
CA THR A 392 120.69 9.77 21.01
C THR A 392 121.30 8.61 20.20
N PHE A 393 121.12 8.62 18.87
CA PHE A 393 121.51 7.53 17.96
C PHE A 393 123.03 7.42 17.67
N CYS A 394 123.88 8.31 18.22
CA CYS A 394 125.33 8.31 17.93
C CYS A 394 126.24 7.74 19.03
N ALA A 395 125.73 7.26 20.18
CA ALA A 395 126.62 6.72 21.23
C ALA A 395 125.95 5.61 22.06
N TRP A 396 125.83 4.39 21.51
CA TRP A 396 125.86 3.09 22.21
C TRP A 396 125.35 2.00 21.26
N SER A 397 126.26 1.19 20.70
CA SER A 397 125.91 0.31 19.56
C SER A 397 125.05 -0.90 19.92
N ASP A 398 125.21 -1.58 21.07
CA ASP A 398 124.66 -2.95 21.15
C ASP A 398 123.56 -3.18 22.21
N TRP A 399 123.35 -2.27 23.18
CA TRP A 399 122.20 -2.32 24.11
C TRP A 399 120.96 -1.57 23.56
N CYS A 400 121.15 -0.67 22.58
CA CYS A 400 120.13 0.25 22.07
C CYS A 400 119.03 -0.41 21.24
N SER A 401 119.30 -1.47 20.48
CA SER A 401 118.35 -1.95 19.45
C SER A 401 117.08 -2.58 20.05
N VAL A 402 117.22 -3.42 21.08
CA VAL A 402 116.07 -4.05 21.77
C VAL A 402 115.26 -3.01 22.56
N PHE A 403 115.95 -2.05 23.19
CA PHE A 403 115.32 -1.01 24.01
C PHE A 403 114.57 0.02 23.14
N GLN A 404 115.15 0.39 22.00
CA GLN A 404 114.52 1.25 21.01
C GLN A 404 113.35 0.54 20.32
N MET A 405 113.42 -0.78 20.09
CA MET A 405 112.30 -1.57 19.60
C MET A 405 111.14 -1.61 20.61
N LEU A 406 111.42 -1.78 21.91
CA LEU A 406 110.40 -1.75 22.96
C LEU A 406 109.73 -0.38 23.11
N LEU A 407 110.52 0.70 23.08
CA LEU A 407 109.99 2.07 23.09
C LEU A 407 109.17 2.39 21.84
N ARG A 408 109.67 2.02 20.64
CA ARG A 408 108.92 2.20 19.39
C ARG A 408 107.61 1.40 19.38
N LYS A 409 107.62 0.19 19.93
CA LYS A 409 106.42 -0.63 20.05
C LYS A 409 105.40 0.02 20.98
N LEU A 410 105.82 0.47 22.17
CA LEU A 410 104.91 1.14 23.11
C LEU A 410 104.32 2.45 22.54
N ILE A 411 105.10 3.18 21.74
CA ILE A 411 104.63 4.37 21.03
C ILE A 411 103.59 3.99 19.96
N SER A 412 103.84 2.94 19.18
CA SER A 412 102.88 2.43 18.18
C SER A 412 101.55 2.03 18.83
N ASP A 413 101.61 1.35 19.98
CA ASP A 413 100.41 0.92 20.71
C ASP A 413 99.62 2.14 21.21
N VAL A 414 100.29 3.20 21.70
CA VAL A 414 99.63 4.46 22.10
C VAL A 414 99.02 5.20 20.91
N GLU A 415 99.65 5.16 19.73
CA GLU A 415 99.14 5.80 18.52
C GLU A 415 97.88 5.11 17.95
N GLU A 416 97.83 3.78 18.03
CA GLU A 416 96.68 2.99 17.61
C GLU A 416 95.46 3.28 18.49
N GLU A 417 95.63 3.27 19.82
CA GLU A 417 94.57 3.59 20.78
C GLU A 417 94.04 5.03 20.62
N ASN A 418 94.92 5.98 20.31
CA ASN A 418 94.51 7.37 20.14
C ASN A 418 93.70 7.58 18.85
N SER A 419 94.04 6.82 17.79
CA SER A 419 93.25 6.81 16.55
C SER A 419 91.85 6.24 16.79
N GLN A 420 91.73 5.18 17.60
CA GLN A 420 90.42 4.63 17.99
C GLN A 420 89.58 5.64 18.77
N LEU A 421 90.19 6.41 19.68
CA LEU A 421 89.49 7.46 20.43
C LEU A 421 88.91 8.55 19.52
N THR A 422 89.67 8.98 18.50
CA THR A 422 89.21 10.03 17.57
C THR A 422 87.99 9.59 16.76
N ASN A 423 87.94 8.33 16.34
CA ASN A 423 86.79 7.78 15.62
C ASN A 423 85.54 7.69 16.50
N ALA A 424 85.69 7.27 17.76
CA ALA A 424 84.56 7.22 18.70
C ALA A 424 83.96 8.62 18.97
N LYS A 425 84.79 9.66 19.00
CA LYS A 425 84.33 11.04 19.18
C LYS A 425 83.48 11.55 18.01
N LEU A 426 83.89 11.26 16.77
CA LEU A 426 83.14 11.65 15.58
C LEU A 426 81.76 10.98 15.54
N SER A 427 81.67 9.71 15.92
CA SER A 427 80.40 8.99 16.03
C SER A 427 79.46 9.62 17.07
N LEU A 428 79.99 10.11 18.20
CA LEU A 428 79.21 10.81 19.21
C LEU A 428 78.64 12.15 18.70
N GLU A 429 79.41 12.91 17.92
CA GLU A 429 78.97 14.18 17.32
C GLU A 429 77.85 13.96 16.28
N GLU A 430 77.96 12.92 15.46
CA GLU A 430 76.93 12.54 14.49
C GLU A 430 75.60 12.18 15.19
N TYR A 431 75.67 11.43 16.29
CA TYR A 431 74.50 11.08 17.08
C TYR A 431 73.80 12.31 17.71
N HIS A 432 74.59 13.29 18.15
CA HIS A 432 74.04 14.54 18.70
C HIS A 432 73.24 15.33 17.65
N LEU A 433 73.67 15.31 16.39
CA LEU A 433 72.94 15.97 15.30
C LEU A 433 71.59 15.30 15.03
N VAL A 434 71.54 13.97 15.01
CA VAL A 434 70.31 13.19 14.83
C VAL A 434 69.30 13.46 15.96
N LEU A 435 69.78 13.59 17.21
CA LEU A 435 68.93 13.96 18.34
C LEU A 435 68.33 15.37 18.23
N GLN A 436 69.05 16.31 17.60
CA GLN A 436 68.56 17.66 17.38
C GLN A 436 67.46 17.66 16.29
N GLU A 437 67.68 16.96 15.18
CA GLU A 437 66.74 16.84 14.07
C GLU A 437 65.42 16.20 14.52
N THR A 438 65.50 15.06 15.22
CA THR A 438 64.32 14.37 15.77
C THR A 438 63.53 15.21 16.78
N ASN A 439 64.18 16.11 17.52
CA ASN A 439 63.50 17.04 18.42
C ASN A 439 62.71 18.12 17.67
N GLU A 440 63.25 18.62 16.57
CA GLU A 440 62.58 19.65 15.74
C GLU A 440 61.37 19.06 15.00
N GLU A 441 61.49 17.82 14.51
CA GLU A 441 60.37 17.07 13.93
C GLU A 441 59.24 16.88 14.95
N ARG A 442 59.57 16.46 16.17
CA ARG A 442 58.60 16.31 17.28
C ARG A 442 57.85 17.62 17.55
N ARG A 443 58.55 18.76 17.54
CA ARG A 443 57.98 20.09 17.74
C ARG A 443 57.01 20.46 16.62
N THR A 444 57.36 20.15 15.37
CA THR A 444 56.52 20.38 14.20
C THR A 444 55.23 19.56 14.27
N VAL A 445 55.33 18.27 14.62
CA VAL A 445 54.15 17.39 14.80
C VAL A 445 53.23 17.91 15.90
N ALA A 446 53.79 18.36 17.03
CA ALA A 446 53.01 18.93 18.13
C ALA A 446 52.23 20.19 17.69
N ASN A 447 52.87 21.09 16.93
CA ASN A 447 52.21 22.30 16.42
C ASN A 447 51.07 21.96 15.44
N ASN A 448 51.28 20.99 14.55
CA ASN A 448 50.24 20.53 13.62
C ASN A 448 49.03 19.96 14.38
N LEU A 449 49.28 19.19 15.44
CA LEU A 449 48.23 18.60 16.26
C LEU A 449 47.41 19.68 16.97
N VAL A 450 48.05 20.72 17.52
CA VAL A 450 47.37 21.87 18.13
C VAL A 450 46.48 22.58 17.11
N SER A 451 46.96 22.78 15.87
CA SER A 451 46.16 23.40 14.81
C SER A 451 44.92 22.58 14.47
N VAL A 452 45.04 21.25 14.35
CA VAL A 452 43.90 20.37 14.07
C VAL A 452 42.86 20.42 15.19
N PHE A 453 43.30 20.39 16.45
CA PHE A 453 42.38 20.50 17.59
C PHE A 453 41.66 21.85 17.65
N SER A 454 42.34 22.94 17.33
CA SER A 454 41.72 24.27 17.26
C SER A 454 40.61 24.29 16.21
N THR A 455 40.89 23.79 15.00
CA THR A 455 39.88 23.74 13.92
C THR A 455 38.70 22.86 14.29
N ALA A 456 38.93 21.72 14.96
CA ALA A 456 37.84 20.86 15.43
C ALA A 456 36.96 21.57 16.49
N ALA A 457 37.56 22.30 17.42
CA ALA A 457 36.85 23.09 18.42
C ALA A 457 35.97 24.17 17.78
N ASP A 458 36.50 24.88 16.77
CA ASP A 458 35.74 25.91 16.04
C ASP A 458 34.53 25.29 15.32
N HIS A 459 34.71 24.14 14.65
CA HIS A 459 33.61 23.43 13.99
C HIS A 459 32.54 22.96 14.98
N LEU A 460 32.94 22.46 16.16
CA LEU A 460 31.99 22.06 17.20
C LEU A 460 31.17 23.26 17.68
N SER A 461 31.81 24.41 17.92
CA SER A 461 31.11 25.63 18.33
C SER A 461 30.09 26.13 17.29
N ILE A 462 30.45 26.08 16.00
CA ILE A 462 29.52 26.44 14.91
C ILE A 462 28.32 25.48 14.86
N THR A 463 28.57 24.20 15.08
CA THR A 463 27.53 23.15 15.05
C THR A 463 26.57 23.30 16.23
N GLU A 464 27.10 23.54 17.44
CA GLU A 464 26.33 23.82 18.65
C GLU A 464 25.38 25.00 18.44
N LYS A 465 25.90 26.13 17.93
CA LYS A 465 25.09 27.32 17.63
C LYS A 465 23.98 27.05 16.60
N SER A 466 24.29 26.26 15.57
CA SER A 466 23.31 25.90 14.54
C SER A 466 22.19 25.02 15.12
N LEU A 467 22.52 24.12 16.04
CA LEU A 467 21.56 23.26 16.72
C LEU A 467 20.65 24.07 17.66
N GLU A 468 21.20 25.02 18.40
CA GLU A 468 20.41 25.94 19.23
C GLU A 468 19.39 26.74 18.41
N ASP A 469 19.80 27.27 17.25
CA ASP A 469 18.92 28.03 16.37
C ASP A 469 17.81 27.15 15.77
N LEU A 470 18.12 25.90 15.44
CA LEU A 470 17.12 24.93 14.98
C LEU A 470 16.12 24.60 16.11
N HIS A 471 16.63 24.38 17.33
CA HIS A 471 15.80 24.12 18.51
C HIS A 471 14.81 25.27 18.77
N ARG A 472 15.28 26.53 18.71
CA ARG A 472 14.42 27.72 18.83
C ARG A 472 13.32 27.76 17.76
N LYS A 473 13.65 27.44 16.50
CA LYS A 473 12.66 27.41 15.40
C LYS A 473 11.59 26.34 15.63
N VAL A 474 12.00 25.13 16.00
CA VAL A 474 11.08 24.02 16.28
C VAL A 474 10.15 24.38 17.42
N GLN A 475 10.69 24.94 18.51
CA GLN A 475 9.89 25.38 19.66
C GLN A 475 8.85 26.45 19.27
N GLN A 476 9.23 27.39 18.39
CA GLN A 476 8.31 28.41 17.90
C GLN A 476 7.20 27.84 17.02
N ILE A 477 7.51 26.90 16.12
CA ILE A 477 6.52 26.23 15.27
C ILE A 477 5.55 25.41 16.11
N CYS A 478 6.06 24.62 17.05
CA CYS A 478 5.25 23.79 17.93
C CYS A 478 4.30 24.63 18.78
N SER A 479 4.80 25.72 19.39
CA SER A 479 3.99 26.67 20.15
C SER A 479 2.87 27.28 19.29
N LYS A 480 3.18 27.66 18.05
CA LYS A 480 2.18 28.22 17.13
C LYS A 480 1.08 27.20 16.77
N SER A 481 1.46 25.95 16.47
CA SER A 481 0.50 24.88 16.17
C SER A 481 -0.44 24.61 17.35
N VAL A 482 0.10 24.56 18.56
CA VAL A 482 -0.70 24.35 19.78
C VAL A 482 -1.74 25.46 19.98
N GLU A 483 -1.38 26.72 19.73
CA GLU A 483 -2.33 27.83 19.82
C GLU A 483 -3.39 27.80 18.70
N GLU A 484 -3.02 27.38 17.49
CA GLU A 484 -3.97 27.19 16.37
C GLU A 484 -4.99 26.08 16.68
N ASP A 485 -4.55 24.93 17.19
CA ASP A 485 -5.40 23.81 17.58
C ASP A 485 -6.33 24.19 18.74
N LYS A 486 -5.81 24.89 19.75
CA LYS A 486 -6.59 25.41 20.87
C LYS A 486 -7.70 26.36 20.41
N ALA A 487 -7.40 27.24 19.45
CA ALA A 487 -8.40 28.13 18.85
C ALA A 487 -9.47 27.36 18.06
N ALA A 488 -9.10 26.29 17.34
CA ALA A 488 -10.03 25.44 16.62
C ALA A 488 -10.98 24.69 17.57
N VAL A 489 -10.45 24.13 18.66
CA VAL A 489 -11.24 23.47 19.71
C VAL A 489 -12.23 24.44 20.34
N GLN A 490 -11.80 25.67 20.63
CA GLN A 490 -12.68 26.69 21.20
C GLN A 490 -13.84 27.04 20.25
N LYS A 491 -13.59 27.18 18.95
CA LYS A 491 -14.64 27.38 17.94
C LYS A 491 -15.62 26.22 17.89
N MET A 492 -15.14 24.97 17.94
CA MET A 492 -16.01 23.78 17.96
C MET A 492 -16.91 23.75 19.22
N GLN A 493 -16.35 24.10 20.38
CA GLN A 493 -17.13 24.20 21.62
C GLN A 493 -18.23 25.26 21.54
N GLU A 494 -17.95 26.42 20.94
CA GLU A 494 -18.95 27.47 20.71
C GLU A 494 -20.06 27.04 19.75
N ALA A 495 -19.70 26.37 18.64
CA ALA A 495 -20.65 25.82 17.68
C ALA A 495 -21.56 24.77 18.33
N PHE A 496 -21.00 23.88 19.16
CA PHE A 496 -21.77 22.89 19.90
C PHE A 496 -22.74 23.53 20.90
N LYS A 497 -22.29 24.56 21.64
CA LYS A 497 -23.18 25.33 22.54
C LYS A 497 -24.33 25.99 21.76
N SER A 498 -24.07 26.55 20.58
CA SER A 498 -25.09 27.15 19.71
C SER A 498 -26.08 26.11 19.18
N PHE A 499 -25.62 24.92 18.81
CA PHE A 499 -26.49 23.83 18.36
C PHE A 499 -27.39 23.35 19.50
N LYS A 500 -26.81 23.14 20.69
CA LYS A 500 -27.54 22.72 21.89
C LYS A 500 -28.63 23.72 22.26
N SER A 501 -28.33 25.02 22.26
CA SER A 501 -29.33 26.05 22.56
C SER A 501 -30.49 26.08 21.56
N LYS A 502 -30.23 25.90 20.26
CA LYS A 502 -31.27 25.77 19.22
C LYS A 502 -32.13 24.53 19.41
N ALA A 503 -31.53 23.39 19.71
CA ALA A 503 -32.24 22.13 19.95
C ALA A 503 -33.13 22.17 21.21
N SER A 504 -32.79 23.03 22.18
CA SER A 504 -33.54 23.17 23.44
C SER A 504 -34.72 24.14 23.32
N GLY A 505 -34.83 24.86 22.19
CA GLY A 505 -35.89 25.83 21.91
C GLY A 505 -36.95 25.35 20.92
N LEU A 506 -36.83 24.12 20.42
CA LEU A 506 -37.84 23.37 19.68
C LEU A 506 -38.54 22.41 20.64
#